data_AF-A0A7X3PNB1-F1
#
_entry.id   AF-A0A7X3PNB1-F1
#
_cell.length_a   1.000
_cell.length_b   1.000
_cell.length_c   1.000
_cell.angle_alpha   90.00
_cell.angle_beta   90.00
_cell.angle_gamma   90.00
#
_symmetry.space_group_name_H-M   'P 1'
#
loop_
_entity.id
_entity.type
_entity.pdbx_description
1 polymer ?
#
loop_
_entity_poly.entity_id
_entity_poly.type
_entity_poly.pdbx_seq_one_letter_code
_entity_poly.pdbx_strand_id
1 'polypeptide(L)'
;MHIDVTPVIRRLDTPERESWLFHDRPEAPQEKSYRLIANPYGFAEWFKANTPPDQDFADIFEKRAAEYEQLMLMEAAESDPVPPQEPPFQKSKAVIVLQLLKRWRNVQYDARSGRRPPSILIAKLVADAANHTDRLSEEFLLQARHMLSEFRRWHGAGCRIHVANPICEQDVLTDRWPESLQDQAIFIRDLENLVMQVEGLVSGCDLEEIKKIMMELFGEAPTIDVVESFVRRMGDGVLSGQSQHSPGTGSLVFPTTAAGTRVTTPSGAVSTPKHTFFGD
;
A
#
# COMPACT_ATOMS: atom_id res chain seq x y z
N MET A 1 1.78 3.35 -20.70
CA MET A 1 1.47 1.98 -20.21
C MET A 1 2.44 1.02 -20.89
N HIS A 2 3.26 0.30 -20.13
CA HIS A 2 4.15 -0.74 -20.66
C HIS A 2 3.50 -2.10 -20.40
N ILE A 3 3.51 -2.99 -21.39
CA ILE A 3 2.96 -4.35 -21.28
C ILE A 3 4.13 -5.32 -21.45
N ASP A 4 4.42 -6.07 -20.39
CA ASP A 4 5.39 -7.16 -20.43
C ASP A 4 4.67 -8.42 -20.95
N VAL A 5 4.96 -8.81 -22.19
CA VAL A 5 4.45 -10.06 -22.77
C VAL A 5 5.52 -11.14 -22.58
N THR A 6 5.20 -12.17 -21.80
CA THR A 6 6.12 -13.31 -21.61
C THR A 6 5.51 -14.59 -22.19
N PRO A 7 6.14 -15.21 -23.21
CA PRO A 7 5.64 -16.45 -23.78
C PRO A 7 5.83 -17.62 -22.80
N VAL A 8 4.83 -18.50 -22.76
CA VAL A 8 4.82 -19.69 -21.89
C VAL A 8 4.35 -20.93 -22.65
N ILE A 9 4.80 -22.11 -22.23
CA ILE A 9 4.28 -23.39 -22.70
C ILE A 9 3.56 -24.09 -21.56
N ARG A 10 2.25 -24.33 -21.73
CA ARG A 10 1.44 -25.04 -20.75
C ARG A 10 2.00 -26.44 -20.49
N ARG A 11 2.06 -26.82 -19.22
CA ARG A 11 2.40 -28.19 -18.79
C ARG A 11 1.15 -29.08 -18.87
N LEU A 12 1.33 -30.30 -19.36
CA LEU A 12 0.27 -31.31 -19.42
C LEU A 12 0.19 -32.05 -18.07
N ASP A 13 -1.01 -32.50 -17.71
CA ASP A 13 -1.29 -33.25 -16.47
C ASP A 13 -0.92 -32.53 -15.17
N THR A 14 -0.88 -31.20 -15.22
CA THR A 14 -0.61 -30.30 -14.09
C THR A 14 -1.82 -29.41 -13.81
N PRO A 15 -1.87 -28.72 -12.65
CA PRO A 15 -2.90 -27.73 -12.35
C PRO A 15 -3.12 -26.73 -13.48
N GLU A 16 -4.30 -26.12 -13.50
CA GLU A 16 -4.70 -25.21 -14.58
C GLU A 16 -3.65 -24.11 -14.80
N ARG A 17 -3.23 -23.97 -16.06
CA ARG A 17 -2.30 -22.93 -16.56
C ARG A 17 -0.92 -22.92 -15.88
N GLU A 18 -0.55 -23.97 -15.16
CA GLU A 18 0.86 -24.23 -14.84
C GLU A 18 1.65 -24.38 -16.13
N SER A 19 2.76 -23.66 -16.23
CA SER A 19 3.48 -23.50 -17.48
C SER A 19 5.00 -23.45 -17.29
N TRP A 20 5.71 -23.76 -18.36
CA TRP A 20 7.12 -23.42 -18.52
C TRP A 20 7.23 -21.96 -18.96
N LEU A 21 7.88 -21.15 -18.13
CA LEU A 21 8.29 -19.79 -18.44
C LEU A 21 9.74 -19.80 -18.92
N PHE A 22 10.02 -19.06 -19.99
CA PHE A 22 11.34 -18.99 -20.61
C PHE A 22 11.99 -17.67 -20.23
N HIS A 23 13.22 -17.76 -19.71
CA HIS A 23 14.07 -16.62 -19.51
C HIS A 23 15.18 -16.64 -20.55
N ASP A 24 15.19 -15.61 -21.40
CA ASP A 24 16.25 -15.35 -22.35
C ASP A 24 16.48 -13.84 -22.40
N ARG A 25 17.74 -13.42 -22.41
CA ARG A 25 18.14 -12.01 -22.53
C ARG A 25 19.18 -11.89 -23.64
N PRO A 26 18.74 -11.70 -24.89
CA PRO A 26 19.64 -11.60 -26.04
C PRO A 26 20.69 -10.49 -25.89
N GLU A 27 20.34 -9.40 -25.20
CA GLU A 27 21.22 -8.25 -24.98
C GLU A 27 22.31 -8.51 -23.93
N ALA A 28 22.19 -9.59 -23.15
CA ALA A 28 23.18 -10.03 -22.18
C ALA A 28 23.56 -11.50 -22.41
N PRO A 29 24.34 -11.82 -23.47
CA PRO A 29 24.63 -13.21 -23.87
C PRO A 29 25.38 -14.04 -22.81
N GLN A 30 25.95 -13.36 -21.81
CA GLN A 30 26.61 -13.97 -20.65
C GLN A 30 25.59 -14.56 -19.66
N GLU A 31 24.33 -14.09 -19.66
CA GLU A 31 23.25 -14.68 -18.87
C GLU A 31 22.75 -15.94 -19.59
N LYS A 32 22.85 -17.10 -18.93
CA LYS A 32 22.35 -18.36 -19.50
C LYS A 32 20.84 -18.30 -19.66
N SER A 33 20.33 -18.71 -20.82
CA SER A 33 18.90 -18.97 -21.00
C SER A 33 18.48 -20.17 -20.15
N TYR A 34 17.30 -20.09 -19.54
CA TYR A 34 16.74 -21.20 -18.76
C TYR A 34 15.22 -21.19 -18.81
N ARG A 35 14.63 -22.30 -18.35
CA ARG A 35 13.19 -22.41 -18.13
C ARG A 35 12.92 -22.58 -16.65
N LEU A 36 11.80 -22.01 -16.20
CA LEU A 36 11.28 -22.18 -14.84
C LEU A 36 9.82 -22.61 -14.89
N ILE A 37 9.37 -23.29 -13.85
CA ILE A 37 7.95 -23.65 -13.68
C ILE A 37 7.28 -22.46 -13.01
N ALA A 38 6.17 -22.01 -13.55
CA ALA A 38 5.36 -20.97 -12.94
C ALA A 38 3.88 -21.31 -13.04
N ASN A 39 3.12 -20.90 -12.03
CA ASN A 39 1.66 -20.88 -12.11
C ASN A 39 1.09 -19.51 -11.70
N PRO A 40 1.24 -18.46 -12.55
CA PRO A 40 0.74 -17.12 -12.24
C PRO A 40 -0.78 -17.09 -12.11
N TYR A 41 -1.49 -17.94 -12.86
CA TYR A 41 -2.94 -18.06 -12.77
C TYR A 41 -3.39 -18.62 -11.43
N GLY A 42 -2.81 -19.76 -11.01
CA GLY A 42 -3.08 -20.37 -9.71
C GLY A 42 -2.75 -19.41 -8.57
N PHE A 43 -1.62 -18.69 -8.65
CA PHE A 43 -1.30 -17.65 -7.67
C PHE A 43 -2.38 -16.55 -7.62
N ALA A 44 -2.84 -16.07 -8.77
CA ALA A 44 -3.86 -15.02 -8.82
C ALA A 44 -5.19 -15.46 -8.19
N GLU A 45 -5.63 -16.69 -8.47
CA GLU A 45 -6.85 -17.24 -7.86
C GLU A 45 -6.68 -17.47 -6.36
N TRP A 46 -5.53 -18.01 -5.93
CA TRP A 46 -5.19 -18.12 -4.51
C TRP A 46 -5.18 -16.75 -3.83
N PHE A 47 -4.57 -15.74 -4.44
CA PHE A 47 -4.49 -14.40 -3.89
C PHE A 47 -5.90 -13.81 -3.70
N LYS A 48 -6.76 -13.87 -4.72
CA LYS A 48 -8.16 -13.41 -4.62
C LYS A 48 -8.92 -14.12 -3.50
N ALA A 49 -8.73 -15.43 -3.36
CA ALA A 49 -9.39 -16.22 -2.32
C ALA A 49 -8.93 -15.82 -0.90
N ASN A 50 -7.66 -15.41 -0.74
CA ASN A 50 -7.11 -14.98 0.56
C ASN A 50 -7.28 -13.49 0.83
N THR A 51 -7.59 -12.68 -0.18
CA THR A 51 -7.92 -11.26 -0.03
C THR A 51 -9.36 -10.98 -0.49
N PRO A 52 -10.38 -11.61 0.11
CA PRO A 52 -11.75 -11.40 -0.30
C PRO A 52 -12.14 -9.91 -0.15
N PRO A 53 -12.98 -9.37 -1.04
CA PRO A 53 -13.46 -8.01 -0.94
C PRO A 53 -14.11 -7.73 0.42
N ASP A 54 -13.86 -6.53 0.94
CA ASP A 54 -14.54 -5.99 2.12
C ASP A 54 -15.53 -4.96 1.60
N GLN A 55 -16.82 -5.32 1.52
CA GLN A 55 -17.83 -4.50 0.86
C GLN A 55 -17.99 -3.14 1.54
N ASP A 56 -18.05 -3.13 2.88
CA ASP A 56 -18.21 -1.90 3.66
C ASP A 56 -17.03 -0.95 3.43
N PHE A 57 -15.81 -1.51 3.42
CA PHE A 57 -14.62 -0.71 3.11
C PHE A 57 -14.59 -0.25 1.66
N ALA A 58 -14.97 -1.11 0.71
CA ALA A 58 -14.96 -0.81 -0.72
C ALA A 58 -15.90 0.35 -1.03
N ASP A 59 -17.10 0.37 -0.47
CA ASP A 59 -18.09 1.44 -0.66
C ASP A 59 -17.58 2.78 -0.09
N ILE A 60 -16.97 2.76 1.10
CA ILE A 60 -16.38 3.96 1.72
C ILE A 60 -15.21 4.48 0.88
N PHE A 61 -14.35 3.58 0.40
CA PHE A 61 -13.20 3.93 -0.41
C PHE A 61 -13.62 4.50 -1.76
N GLU A 62 -14.59 3.88 -2.43
CA GLU A 62 -15.12 4.32 -3.72
C GLU A 62 -15.70 5.73 -3.62
N LYS A 63 -16.52 5.99 -2.60
CA LYS A 63 -17.06 7.33 -2.36
C LYS A 63 -15.94 8.38 -2.23
N ARG A 64 -14.90 8.07 -1.46
CA ARG A 64 -13.75 8.97 -1.26
C ARG A 64 -12.91 9.15 -2.53
N ALA A 65 -12.73 8.10 -3.32
CA ALA A 65 -12.00 8.15 -4.57
C ALA A 65 -12.74 9.00 -5.61
N ALA A 66 -14.07 8.84 -5.71
CA ALA A 66 -14.90 9.64 -6.61
C ALA A 66 -14.92 11.13 -6.21
N GLU A 67 -15.00 11.43 -4.90
CA GLU A 67 -14.87 12.81 -4.39
C GLU A 67 -13.52 13.44 -4.80
N TYR A 68 -12.42 12.68 -4.67
CA TYR A 68 -11.09 13.15 -5.07
C TYR A 68 -10.95 13.32 -6.59
N GLU A 69 -11.47 12.39 -7.38
CA GLU A 69 -11.45 12.47 -8.83
C GLU A 69 -12.26 13.67 -9.33
N GLN A 70 -13.44 13.93 -8.76
CA GLN A 70 -14.22 15.14 -9.07
C GLN A 70 -13.44 16.42 -8.76
N LEU A 71 -12.78 16.48 -7.60
CA LEU A 71 -11.93 17.62 -7.23
C LEU A 71 -10.78 17.82 -8.24
N MET A 72 -10.15 16.74 -8.70
CA MET A 72 -9.07 16.79 -9.69
C MET A 72 -9.56 17.15 -11.09
N LEU A 73 -10.71 16.64 -11.52
CA LEU A 73 -11.33 17.02 -12.80
C LEU A 73 -11.77 18.49 -12.83
N MET A 74 -12.13 19.07 -11.68
CA MET A 74 -12.42 20.50 -11.58
C MET A 74 -11.16 21.37 -11.71
N GLU A 75 -9.97 20.80 -11.48
CA GLU A 75 -8.67 21.49 -11.58
C GLU A 75 -7.92 21.20 -12.91
N ALA A 76 -8.25 20.12 -13.61
CA ALA A 76 -7.64 19.75 -14.89
C ALA A 76 -8.39 20.32 -16.11
N ALA A 77 -7.67 20.98 -17.01
CA ALA A 77 -8.17 21.38 -18.33
C ALA A 77 -8.51 20.15 -19.22
N GLU A 78 -9.40 20.35 -20.20
CA GLU A 78 -9.93 19.34 -21.14
C GLU A 78 -8.90 18.27 -21.52
N SER A 79 -9.07 17.06 -20.99
CA SER A 79 -8.31 15.89 -21.40
C SER A 79 -9.27 14.77 -21.81
N ASP A 80 -8.83 13.96 -22.77
CA ASP A 80 -9.62 12.87 -23.32
C ASP A 80 -10.04 11.87 -22.23
N PRO A 81 -11.25 11.30 -22.31
CA PRO A 81 -11.77 10.41 -21.29
C PRO A 81 -10.88 9.17 -21.14
N VAL A 82 -10.31 9.01 -19.95
CA VAL A 82 -9.62 7.80 -19.54
C VAL A 82 -10.62 6.64 -19.58
N PRO A 83 -10.26 5.46 -20.13
CA PRO A 83 -11.14 4.30 -20.11
C PRO A 83 -11.63 4.02 -18.68
N PRO A 84 -12.88 3.58 -18.49
CA PRO A 84 -13.41 3.30 -17.17
C PRO A 84 -12.48 2.29 -16.47
N GLN A 85 -11.80 2.74 -15.43
CA GLN A 85 -11.09 1.86 -14.51
C GLN A 85 -12.13 0.88 -13.95
N GLU A 86 -11.80 -0.40 -13.85
CA GLU A 86 -12.67 -1.33 -13.12
C GLU A 86 -12.96 -0.72 -11.75
N PRO A 87 -14.24 -0.56 -11.36
CA PRO A 87 -14.51 0.19 -10.16
C PRO A 87 -13.85 -0.47 -8.94
N PRO A 88 -13.47 0.28 -7.89
CA PRO A 88 -12.76 -0.25 -6.73
C PRO A 88 -13.52 -1.29 -5.91
N PHE A 89 -14.80 -1.57 -6.22
CA PHE A 89 -15.78 -2.45 -5.56
C PHE A 89 -15.35 -3.91 -5.29
N GLN A 90 -14.11 -4.30 -5.61
CA GLN A 90 -13.56 -5.62 -5.30
C GLN A 90 -12.30 -5.57 -4.41
N LYS A 91 -11.86 -4.40 -3.97
CA LYS A 91 -10.59 -4.29 -3.24
C LYS A 91 -10.82 -4.43 -1.74
N SER A 92 -10.17 -5.42 -1.15
CA SER A 92 -10.04 -5.51 0.31
C SER A 92 -9.06 -4.46 0.84
N LYS A 93 -9.11 -4.18 2.15
CA LYS A 93 -8.10 -3.35 2.83
C LYS A 93 -6.68 -3.85 2.53
N ALA A 94 -6.47 -5.17 2.56
CA ALA A 94 -5.20 -5.80 2.25
C ALA A 94 -4.71 -5.49 0.83
N VAL A 95 -5.61 -5.43 -0.17
CA VAL A 95 -5.24 -5.05 -1.55
C VAL A 95 -4.77 -3.59 -1.62
N ILE A 96 -5.43 -2.67 -0.91
CA ILE A 96 -4.98 -1.27 -0.84
C ILE A 96 -3.63 -1.17 -0.14
N VAL A 97 -3.44 -1.88 0.98
CA VAL A 97 -2.16 -1.94 1.68
C VAL A 97 -1.06 -2.51 0.79
N LEU A 98 -1.34 -3.55 0.00
CA LEU A 98 -0.40 -4.06 -1.00
C LEU A 98 0.02 -2.97 -1.99
N GLN A 99 -0.92 -2.16 -2.47
CA GLN A 99 -0.58 -1.05 -3.37
C GLN A 99 0.33 -0.02 -2.70
N LEU A 100 0.04 0.35 -1.45
CA LEU A 100 0.87 1.26 -0.65
C LEU A 100 2.27 0.69 -0.41
N LEU A 101 2.38 -0.57 0.00
CA LEU A 101 3.66 -1.27 0.20
C LEU A 101 4.46 -1.36 -1.11
N LYS A 102 3.80 -1.60 -2.25
CA LYS A 102 4.46 -1.59 -3.55
C LYS A 102 5.00 -0.21 -3.88
N ARG A 103 4.25 0.86 -3.61
CA ARG A 103 4.67 2.25 -3.82
C ARG A 103 5.83 2.61 -2.91
N TRP A 104 5.73 2.34 -1.62
CA TRP A 104 6.79 2.54 -0.64
C TRP A 104 8.09 1.83 -1.07
N ARG A 105 8.01 0.54 -1.41
CA ARG A 105 9.17 -0.21 -1.92
C ARG A 105 9.74 0.38 -3.20
N ASN A 106 8.92 1.01 -4.06
CA ASN A 106 9.46 1.70 -5.23
C ASN A 106 10.21 2.97 -4.84
N VAL A 107 9.68 3.78 -3.91
CA VAL A 107 10.36 4.99 -3.38
C VAL A 107 11.71 4.63 -2.74
N GLN A 108 11.74 3.60 -1.89
CA GLN A 108 12.99 3.15 -1.25
C GLN A 108 14.08 2.70 -2.24
N TYR A 109 13.67 2.24 -3.42
CA TYR A 109 14.58 1.72 -4.44
C TYR A 109 14.75 2.64 -5.65
N ASP A 110 14.17 3.84 -5.64
CA ASP A 110 14.26 4.78 -6.75
C ASP A 110 15.71 5.29 -6.93
N ALA A 111 16.38 5.59 -5.81
CA ALA A 111 17.78 6.00 -5.77
C ALA A 111 18.77 4.85 -5.48
N ARG A 112 18.28 3.63 -5.25
CA ARG A 112 19.12 2.49 -4.81
C ARG A 112 19.47 1.60 -5.99
N SER A 113 20.75 1.35 -6.20
CA SER A 113 21.21 0.37 -7.17
C SER A 113 20.94 -1.06 -6.69
N GLY A 114 20.74 -1.99 -7.64
CA GLY A 114 20.57 -3.41 -7.36
C GLY A 114 19.13 -3.91 -7.50
N ARG A 115 18.92 -5.19 -7.16
CA ARG A 115 17.60 -5.82 -7.24
C ARG A 115 16.75 -5.41 -6.04
N ARG A 116 15.47 -5.14 -6.32
CA ARG A 116 14.45 -4.90 -5.32
C ARG A 116 13.66 -6.18 -5.02
N PRO A 117 13.06 -6.30 -3.82
CA PRO A 117 12.10 -7.37 -3.53
C PRO A 117 11.08 -7.48 -4.66
N PRO A 118 10.70 -8.67 -5.15
CA PRO A 118 9.68 -8.82 -6.18
C PRO A 118 8.31 -8.37 -5.66
N SER A 119 7.47 -7.78 -6.52
CA SER A 119 6.10 -7.38 -6.13
C SER A 119 5.24 -8.59 -5.75
N ILE A 120 5.48 -9.73 -6.40
CA ILE A 120 4.76 -10.99 -6.14
C ILE A 120 5.07 -11.56 -4.74
N LEU A 121 6.30 -11.38 -4.24
CA LEU A 121 6.67 -11.73 -2.87
C LEU A 121 5.86 -10.92 -1.86
N ILE A 122 5.76 -9.60 -2.06
CA ILE A 122 4.95 -8.73 -1.19
C ILE A 122 3.47 -9.12 -1.26
N ALA A 123 2.96 -9.41 -2.46
CA ALA A 123 1.58 -9.87 -2.62
C ALA A 123 1.29 -11.16 -1.83
N LYS A 124 2.21 -12.13 -1.89
CA LYS A 124 2.09 -13.37 -1.12
C LYS A 124 2.04 -13.09 0.38
N LEU A 125 3.00 -12.34 0.91
CA LEU A 125 3.06 -12.05 2.35
C LEU A 125 1.85 -11.25 2.84
N VAL A 126 1.31 -10.34 2.02
CA VAL A 126 0.08 -9.62 2.38
C VAL A 126 -1.12 -10.57 2.42
N ALA A 127 -1.25 -11.46 1.44
CA ALA A 127 -2.33 -12.44 1.41
C ALA A 127 -2.27 -13.43 2.59
N ASP A 128 -1.08 -13.78 3.09
CA ASP A 128 -0.93 -14.66 4.25
C ASP A 128 -1.55 -14.10 5.56
N ALA A 129 -1.67 -12.77 5.67
CA ALA A 129 -2.12 -12.08 6.88
C ALA A 129 -3.31 -11.13 6.64
N ALA A 130 -4.01 -11.28 5.51
CA ALA A 130 -5.01 -10.32 5.06
C ALA A 130 -6.28 -10.28 5.92
N ASN A 131 -6.87 -9.08 6.02
CA ASN A 131 -8.24 -8.86 6.52
C ASN A 131 -8.47 -9.29 7.97
N HIS A 132 -7.47 -9.07 8.84
CA HIS A 132 -7.58 -9.33 10.28
C HIS A 132 -7.77 -8.04 11.11
N THR A 133 -8.16 -6.95 10.47
CA THR A 133 -8.34 -5.64 11.12
C THR A 133 -9.61 -4.93 10.66
N ASP A 134 -10.01 -3.92 11.41
CA ASP A 134 -11.20 -3.11 11.10
C ASP A 134 -10.84 -1.92 10.22
N ARG A 135 -9.70 -1.26 10.48
CA ARG A 135 -9.28 0.00 9.81
C ARG A 135 -8.11 -0.20 8.85
N LEU A 136 -8.06 0.61 7.79
CA LEU A 136 -6.94 0.59 6.83
C LEU A 136 -5.58 0.86 7.47
N SER A 137 -5.50 1.78 8.42
CA SER A 137 -4.26 2.11 9.12
C SER A 137 -3.76 0.97 10.00
N GLU A 138 -4.68 0.24 10.64
CA GLU A 138 -4.40 -0.96 11.41
C GLU A 138 -3.96 -2.10 10.49
N GLU A 139 -4.65 -2.31 9.37
CA GLU A 139 -4.26 -3.29 8.35
C GLU A 139 -2.85 -3.00 7.85
N PHE A 140 -2.52 -1.74 7.57
CA PHE A 140 -1.19 -1.38 7.10
C PHE A 140 -0.11 -1.70 8.15
N LEU A 141 -0.37 -1.36 9.42
CA LEU A 141 0.54 -1.68 10.51
C LEU A 141 0.70 -3.20 10.70
N LEU A 142 -0.40 -3.94 10.64
CA LEU A 142 -0.40 -5.41 10.71
C LEU A 142 0.48 -6.00 9.59
N GLN A 143 0.27 -5.60 8.34
CA GLN A 143 1.02 -6.12 7.21
C GLN A 143 2.52 -5.77 7.28
N ALA A 144 2.85 -4.53 7.66
CA ALA A 144 4.25 -4.11 7.82
C ALA A 144 4.97 -4.92 8.91
N ARG A 145 4.32 -5.13 10.07
CA ARG A 145 4.85 -5.96 11.16
C ARG A 145 4.95 -7.44 10.77
N HIS A 146 3.95 -7.96 10.07
CA HIS A 146 3.95 -9.35 9.58
C HIS A 146 5.16 -9.58 8.66
N MET A 147 5.35 -8.74 7.64
CA MET A 147 6.52 -8.81 6.77
C MET A 147 7.84 -8.73 7.56
N LEU A 148 7.98 -7.73 8.43
CA LEU A 148 9.18 -7.58 9.25
C LEU A 148 9.48 -8.83 10.08
N SER A 149 8.44 -9.43 10.67
CA SER A 149 8.58 -10.64 11.48
C SER A 149 9.07 -11.84 10.66
N GLU A 150 8.53 -12.04 9.46
CA GLU A 150 8.95 -13.12 8.56
C GLU A 150 10.41 -12.94 8.12
N PHE A 151 10.78 -11.74 7.70
CA PHE A 151 12.17 -11.47 7.31
C PHE A 151 13.16 -11.66 8.47
N ARG A 152 12.82 -11.18 9.68
CA ARG A 152 13.64 -11.38 10.88
C ARG A 152 13.78 -12.85 11.25
N ARG A 153 12.72 -13.65 11.12
CA ARG A 153 12.73 -15.09 11.38
C ARG A 153 13.75 -15.81 10.50
N TRP A 154 13.72 -15.57 9.19
CA TRP A 154 14.69 -16.16 8.26
C TRP A 154 16.11 -15.63 8.51
N HIS A 155 16.26 -14.32 8.71
CA HIS A 155 17.56 -13.70 8.93
C HIS A 155 18.24 -14.20 10.21
N GLY A 156 17.48 -14.33 11.30
CA GLY A 156 17.98 -14.87 12.57
C GLY A 156 18.42 -16.32 12.49
N ALA A 157 17.85 -17.10 11.56
CA ALA A 157 18.31 -18.46 11.25
C ALA A 157 19.55 -18.49 10.35
N GLY A 158 20.11 -17.34 9.95
CA GLY A 158 21.23 -17.25 9.01
C GLY A 158 20.83 -17.59 7.56
N CYS A 159 19.53 -17.60 7.26
CA CYS A 159 19.00 -18.00 5.96
C CYS A 159 18.38 -16.82 5.22
N ARG A 160 18.47 -16.87 3.89
CA ARG A 160 17.67 -16.00 3.03
C ARG A 160 16.22 -16.44 3.07
N ILE A 161 15.30 -15.49 3.01
CA ILE A 161 13.87 -15.79 2.92
C ILE A 161 13.62 -16.67 1.70
N HIS A 162 12.86 -17.75 1.90
CA HIS A 162 12.44 -18.65 0.84
C HIS A 162 10.91 -18.66 0.80
N VAL A 163 10.33 -18.15 -0.28
CA VAL A 163 8.89 -18.16 -0.52
C VAL A 163 8.62 -18.76 -1.88
N ALA A 164 7.74 -19.76 -1.89
CA ALA A 164 7.21 -20.36 -3.12
C ALA A 164 5.76 -19.94 -3.33
N ASN A 165 5.30 -20.07 -4.57
CA ASN A 165 3.91 -19.95 -4.94
C ASN A 165 3.10 -21.04 -4.22
N PRO A 166 2.07 -20.68 -3.44
CA PRO A 166 1.27 -21.64 -2.66
C PRO A 166 0.57 -22.71 -3.50
N ILE A 167 0.34 -22.44 -4.79
CA ILE A 167 -0.31 -23.37 -5.73
C ILE A 167 0.71 -24.16 -6.57
N CYS A 168 1.99 -23.76 -6.55
CA CYS A 168 3.05 -24.37 -7.34
C CYS A 168 4.38 -24.25 -6.60
N GLU A 169 4.73 -25.22 -5.75
CA GLU A 169 5.92 -25.15 -4.89
C GLU A 169 7.25 -24.99 -5.66
N GLN A 170 7.30 -25.42 -6.93
CA GLN A 170 8.48 -25.26 -7.78
C GLN A 170 8.66 -23.83 -8.31
N ASP A 171 7.63 -22.99 -8.21
CA ASP A 171 7.62 -21.58 -8.59
C ASP A 171 8.08 -20.74 -7.39
N VAL A 172 9.39 -20.58 -7.26
CA VAL A 172 10.02 -19.88 -6.13
C VAL A 172 10.01 -18.37 -6.38
N LEU A 173 9.21 -17.64 -5.59
CA LEU A 173 9.01 -16.18 -5.69
C LEU A 173 10.25 -15.37 -5.26
N THR A 174 11.18 -16.02 -4.56
CA THR A 174 12.45 -15.45 -4.06
C THR A 174 13.66 -15.95 -4.84
N ASP A 175 13.47 -16.47 -6.07
CA ASP A 175 14.53 -17.02 -6.92
C ASP A 175 15.63 -16.01 -7.25
N ARG A 176 15.26 -14.74 -7.43
CA ARG A 176 16.14 -13.65 -7.89
C ARG A 176 16.53 -12.66 -6.81
N TRP A 177 15.83 -12.64 -5.68
CA TRP A 177 16.07 -11.73 -4.57
C TRP A 177 15.53 -12.36 -3.27
N PRO A 178 16.25 -12.22 -2.14
CA PRO A 178 17.51 -11.51 -1.98
C PRO A 178 18.71 -12.31 -2.55
N GLU A 179 19.72 -11.61 -3.09
CA GLU A 179 20.94 -12.27 -3.58
C GLU A 179 21.85 -12.65 -2.41
N SER A 180 21.87 -11.83 -1.36
CA SER A 180 22.69 -12.01 -0.17
C SER A 180 21.91 -11.78 1.14
N LEU A 181 22.45 -12.25 2.26
CA LEU A 181 21.93 -11.88 3.59
C LEU A 181 22.01 -10.37 3.85
N GLN A 182 22.94 -9.68 3.19
CA GLN A 182 23.07 -8.22 3.29
C GLN A 182 21.88 -7.50 2.64
N ASP A 183 21.43 -7.95 1.46
CA ASP A 183 20.24 -7.39 0.81
C ASP A 183 19.00 -7.54 1.70
N GLN A 184 18.89 -8.71 2.35
CA GLN A 184 17.83 -8.97 3.31
C GLN A 184 17.94 -8.07 4.54
N ALA A 185 19.14 -7.86 5.09
CA ALA A 185 19.37 -6.98 6.24
C ALA A 185 19.06 -5.51 5.92
N ILE A 186 19.34 -5.06 4.69
CA ILE A 186 18.94 -3.73 4.21
C ILE A 186 17.40 -3.63 4.22
N PHE A 187 16.71 -4.61 3.63
CA PHE A 187 15.25 -4.59 3.57
C PHE A 187 14.59 -4.70 4.96
N ILE A 188 15.19 -5.45 5.89
CA ILE A 188 14.74 -5.49 7.30
C ILE A 188 14.80 -4.09 7.92
N ARG A 189 15.90 -3.36 7.74
CA ARG A 189 16.03 -1.98 8.25
C ARG A 189 15.03 -1.04 7.62
N ASP A 190 14.77 -1.17 6.31
CA ASP A 190 13.72 -0.40 5.64
C ASP A 190 12.34 -0.71 6.26
N LEU A 191 12.02 -1.98 6.51
CA LEU A 191 10.78 -2.40 7.16
C LEU A 191 10.66 -1.93 8.62
N GLU A 192 11.76 -1.89 9.36
CA GLU A 192 11.79 -1.33 10.71
C GLU A 192 11.42 0.16 10.71
N ASN A 193 11.96 0.93 9.76
CA ASN A 193 11.60 2.32 9.59
C ASN A 193 10.13 2.47 9.17
N LEU A 194 9.66 1.65 8.22
CA LEU A 194 8.25 1.64 7.80
C LEU A 194 7.32 1.40 9.00
N VAL A 195 7.60 0.38 9.82
CA VAL A 195 6.79 0.06 11.00
C VAL A 195 6.76 1.24 11.97
N MET A 196 7.92 1.84 12.28
CA MET A 196 8.00 3.01 13.15
C MET A 196 7.14 4.17 12.62
N GLN A 197 7.25 4.48 11.33
CA GLN A 197 6.53 5.57 10.69
C GLN A 197 5.01 5.32 10.69
N VAL A 198 4.57 4.10 10.37
CA VAL A 198 3.15 3.74 10.39
C VAL A 198 2.59 3.73 11.82
N GLU A 199 3.37 3.28 12.81
CA GLU A 199 3.00 3.36 14.22
C GLU A 199 2.80 4.80 14.68
N GLY A 200 3.68 5.72 14.25
CA GLY A 200 3.53 7.16 14.52
C GLY A 200 2.22 7.71 13.97
N LEU A 201 1.90 7.39 12.71
CA LEU A 201 0.64 7.80 12.08
C LEU A 201 -0.60 7.24 12.79
N VAL A 202 -0.55 5.99 13.25
CA VAL A 202 -1.65 5.33 13.97
C VAL A 202 -1.82 5.91 15.37
N SER A 203 -0.72 6.24 16.05
CA SER A 203 -0.74 6.75 17.43
C SER A 203 -1.14 8.22 17.54
N GLY A 204 -1.15 8.93 16.41
CA GLY A 204 -1.49 10.34 16.32
C GLY A 204 -0.25 11.23 16.43
N CYS A 205 0.16 11.80 15.30
CA CYS A 205 1.18 12.83 15.21
C CYS A 205 0.59 14.15 14.68
N ASP A 206 1.35 15.25 14.77
CA ASP A 206 0.92 16.54 14.23
C ASP A 206 0.89 16.56 12.69
N LEU A 207 0.24 17.57 12.10
CA LEU A 207 0.04 17.62 10.64
C LEU A 207 1.36 17.73 9.86
N GLU A 208 2.35 18.43 10.40
CA GLU A 208 3.67 18.58 9.77
C GLU A 208 4.42 17.26 9.78
N GLU A 209 4.34 16.51 10.89
CA GLU A 209 4.90 15.17 11.03
C GLU A 209 4.18 14.16 10.12
N ILE A 210 2.84 14.22 10.02
CA ILE A 210 2.07 13.41 9.05
C ILE A 210 2.56 13.71 7.63
N LYS A 211 2.67 14.98 7.24
CA LYS A 211 3.13 15.38 5.91
C LYS A 211 4.53 14.84 5.64
N LYS A 212 5.47 15.02 6.58
CA LYS A 212 6.83 14.52 6.45
C LYS A 212 6.87 13.01 6.27
N ILE A 213 6.16 12.26 7.10
CA ILE A 213 6.09 10.79 7.02
C ILE A 213 5.50 10.35 5.67
N MET A 214 4.41 10.96 5.22
CA MET A 214 3.78 10.63 3.94
C MET A 214 4.73 10.89 2.76
N MET A 215 5.49 11.99 2.78
CA MET A 215 6.48 12.33 1.74
C MET A 215 7.59 11.27 1.68
N GLU A 216 8.10 10.86 2.85
CA GLU A 216 9.12 9.81 2.93
C GLU A 216 8.60 8.45 2.46
N LEU A 217 7.37 8.09 2.80
CA LEU A 217 6.78 6.79 2.45
C LEU A 217 6.36 6.68 0.99
N PHE A 218 5.77 7.72 0.42
CA PHE A 218 5.06 7.64 -0.86
C PHE A 218 5.57 8.61 -1.93
N GLY A 219 6.49 9.51 -1.56
CA GLY A 219 7.04 10.55 -2.41
C GLY A 219 6.32 11.89 -2.22
N GLU A 220 6.99 12.95 -2.66
CA GLU A 220 6.59 14.35 -2.46
C GLU A 220 5.29 14.72 -3.17
N ALA A 221 5.21 14.50 -4.49
CA ALA A 221 4.06 14.94 -5.28
C ALA A 221 2.71 14.35 -4.80
N PRO A 222 2.54 13.01 -4.62
CA PRO A 222 1.29 12.46 -4.12
C PRO A 222 0.91 12.95 -2.72
N THR A 223 1.92 13.31 -1.91
CA THR A 223 1.67 13.76 -0.53
C THR A 223 1.17 15.20 -0.48
N ILE A 224 1.74 16.08 -1.30
CA ILE A 224 1.31 17.48 -1.39
C ILE A 224 -0.17 17.54 -1.75
N ASP A 225 -0.59 16.82 -2.81
CA ASP A 225 -1.99 16.78 -3.25
C ASP A 225 -2.93 16.29 -2.14
N VAL A 226 -2.53 15.25 -1.39
CA VAL A 226 -3.34 14.70 -0.29
C VAL A 226 -3.44 15.69 0.86
N VAL A 227 -2.34 16.34 1.25
CA VAL A 227 -2.33 17.32 2.34
C VAL A 227 -3.14 18.57 1.95
N GLU A 228 -3.01 19.07 0.73
CA GLU A 228 -3.81 20.20 0.23
C GLU A 228 -5.30 19.84 0.21
N SER A 229 -5.67 18.65 -0.27
CA SER A 229 -7.05 18.17 -0.23
C SER A 229 -7.60 18.03 1.20
N PHE A 230 -6.75 17.66 2.16
CA PHE A 230 -7.11 17.54 3.57
C PHE A 230 -7.31 18.91 4.20
N VAL A 231 -6.39 19.86 3.96
CA VAL A 231 -6.48 21.24 4.44
C VAL A 231 -7.72 21.93 3.86
N ARG A 232 -8.01 21.77 2.56
CA ARG A 232 -9.22 22.33 1.93
C ARG A 232 -10.50 21.82 2.61
N ARG A 233 -10.62 20.50 2.81
CA ARG A 233 -11.76 19.89 3.51
C ARG A 233 -11.88 20.38 4.96
N MET A 234 -10.75 20.58 5.65
CA MET A 234 -10.77 21.19 6.99
C MET A 234 -11.24 22.65 6.95
N GLY A 235 -10.79 23.43 5.96
CA GLY A 235 -11.26 24.80 5.73
C GLY A 235 -12.77 24.85 5.52
N ASP A 236 -13.31 23.97 4.69
CA ASP A 236 -14.76 23.83 4.47
C ASP A 236 -15.50 23.41 5.75
N GLY A 237 -14.89 22.57 6.58
CA GLY A 237 -15.38 22.16 7.91
C GLY A 237 -15.40 23.31 8.93
N VAL A 238 -14.40 24.20 8.89
CA VAL A 238 -14.32 25.41 9.72
C VAL A 238 -15.37 26.43 9.27
N LEU A 239 -15.53 26.63 7.96
CA LEU A 239 -16.55 27.51 7.39
C LEU A 239 -17.98 27.02 7.69
N SER A 240 -18.19 25.69 7.69
CA SER A 240 -19.47 25.07 8.07
C SER A 240 -19.70 24.99 9.59
N GLY A 241 -18.69 25.30 10.41
CA GLY A 241 -18.77 25.33 11.88
C GLY A 241 -18.74 23.96 12.55
N GLN A 242 -18.16 22.95 11.91
CA GLN A 242 -18.01 21.59 12.47
C GLN A 242 -16.62 21.29 13.03
N SER A 243 -15.68 22.25 13.02
CA SER A 243 -14.33 22.06 13.55
C SER A 243 -14.25 22.30 15.06
N GLN A 244 -13.48 21.47 15.75
CA GLN A 244 -13.18 21.58 17.18
C GLN A 244 -11.66 21.70 17.37
N HIS A 245 -11.21 22.36 18.43
CA HIS A 245 -9.79 22.45 18.80
C HIS A 245 -9.59 22.16 20.29
N SER A 246 -8.37 21.76 20.64
CA SER A 246 -7.96 21.53 22.02
C SER A 246 -7.42 22.83 22.62
N PRO A 247 -7.98 23.33 23.74
CA PRO A 247 -7.48 24.53 24.42
C PRO A 247 -6.03 24.34 24.89
N GLY A 248 -5.19 25.35 24.68
CA GLY A 248 -3.81 25.39 25.17
C GLY A 248 -2.73 24.94 24.19
N THR A 249 -3.06 24.12 23.19
CA THR A 249 -2.10 23.65 22.17
C THR A 249 -2.39 24.22 20.77
N GLY A 250 -3.60 24.77 20.54
CA GLY A 250 -4.03 25.21 19.20
C GLY A 250 -4.21 24.05 18.20
N SER A 251 -4.02 22.81 18.65
CA SER A 251 -4.19 21.60 17.84
C SER A 251 -5.68 21.36 17.59
N LEU A 252 -6.04 21.15 16.33
CA LEU A 252 -7.41 20.83 15.93
C LEU A 252 -7.75 19.42 16.41
N VAL A 253 -8.90 19.28 17.07
CA VAL A 253 -9.44 17.98 17.46
C VAL A 253 -10.06 17.36 16.23
N PHE A 254 -9.40 16.33 15.72
CA PHE A 254 -9.86 15.57 14.58
C PHE A 254 -11.19 14.88 14.94
N PRO A 255 -12.29 15.13 14.23
CA PRO A 255 -13.44 14.25 14.31
C PRO A 255 -13.02 12.92 13.70
N THR A 256 -12.78 11.93 14.58
CA THR A 256 -12.71 10.54 14.16
C THR A 256 -14.09 10.17 13.63
N THR A 257 -14.30 10.30 12.32
CA THR A 257 -15.46 9.73 11.64
C THR A 257 -15.27 8.22 11.50
N ALA A 258 -15.14 7.55 12.65
CA ALA A 258 -15.34 6.12 12.74
C ALA A 258 -16.86 5.92 12.85
N ALA A 259 -17.47 5.52 11.74
CA ALA A 259 -18.85 5.04 11.76
C ALA A 259 -18.99 3.94 12.83
N GLY A 260 -19.86 4.18 13.81
CA GLY A 260 -20.27 3.16 14.80
C GLY A 260 -19.85 3.40 16.25
N THR A 261 -18.98 4.35 16.57
CA THR A 261 -18.63 4.64 17.99
C THR A 261 -19.27 5.95 18.43
N ARG A 262 -20.04 5.91 19.53
CA ARG A 262 -20.62 7.08 20.18
C ARG A 262 -19.49 8.09 20.44
N VAL A 263 -19.65 9.32 19.95
CA VAL A 263 -18.71 10.42 20.16
C VAL A 263 -18.44 10.58 21.67
N THR A 264 -17.33 10.04 22.15
CA THR A 264 -16.75 10.51 23.40
C THR A 264 -15.88 11.69 23.02
N THR A 265 -16.49 12.87 23.08
CA THR A 265 -15.77 14.15 23.08
C THR A 265 -14.65 14.05 24.11
N PRO A 266 -13.39 14.35 23.76
CA PRO A 266 -12.37 14.53 24.78
C PRO A 266 -12.85 15.65 25.70
N SER A 267 -12.81 15.39 27.01
CA SER A 267 -13.25 16.35 28.02
C SER A 267 -12.35 17.60 27.91
N GLY A 268 -12.85 18.65 27.26
CA GLY A 268 -12.12 19.89 27.00
C GLY A 268 -12.11 20.39 25.56
N ALA A 269 -12.66 19.67 24.57
CA ALA A 269 -12.74 20.16 23.19
C ALA A 269 -13.67 21.40 23.08
N VAL A 270 -13.18 22.48 22.47
CA VAL A 270 -13.94 23.73 22.26
C VAL A 270 -14.26 23.88 20.78
N SER A 271 -15.50 24.25 20.48
CA SER A 271 -15.93 24.55 19.11
C SER A 271 -15.13 25.72 18.57
N THR A 272 -14.54 25.56 17.38
CA THR A 272 -13.86 26.67 16.72
C THR A 272 -14.91 27.65 16.20
N PRO A 273 -14.84 28.95 16.54
CA PRO A 273 -15.74 29.95 15.99
C PRO A 273 -15.64 30.00 14.47
N LYS A 274 -16.79 30.17 13.81
CA LYS A 274 -16.83 30.43 12.36
C LYS A 274 -16.03 31.69 12.09
N HIS A 275 -15.07 31.60 11.18
CA HIS A 275 -14.33 32.75 10.68
C HIS A 275 -14.03 32.52 9.21
N THR A 276 -14.00 33.60 8.43
CA THR A 276 -13.52 33.58 7.06
C THR A 276 -12.01 33.85 7.04
N PHE A 277 -11.29 33.39 6.02
CA PHE A 277 -9.85 33.66 5.84
C PHE A 277 -9.53 35.17 5.79
N PHE A 278 -10.54 36.02 5.58
CA PHE A 278 -10.44 37.48 5.53
C PHE A 278 -10.81 38.20 6.84
N GLY A 279 -11.15 37.47 7.90
CA GLY A 279 -11.43 38.04 9.22
C GLY A 279 -12.68 38.91 9.25
N ASP A 280 -13.82 38.28 9.56
CA ASP A 280 -14.98 38.87 10.23
C ASP A 280 -15.56 37.83 11.19
#